data_AF-A0A0G0VP64-F1
#
_entry.id   AF-A0A0G0VP64-F1
#
_cell.length_a   1.000
_cell.length_b   1.000
_cell.length_c   1.000
_cell.angle_alpha   90.00
_cell.angle_beta   90.00
_cell.angle_gamma   90.00
#
_symmetry.space_group_name_H-M   'P 1'
#
loop_
_entity.id
_entity.type
_entity.pdbx_description
1 polymer ?
#
loop_
_entity_poly.entity_id
_entity_poly.type
_entity_poly.pdbx_seq_one_letter_code
_entity_poly.pdbx_strand_id
1 'polypeptide(L)' 'MIEMKGPPLSVTTVERLARYVWSVDKRALVTLQDDGRVTISEIQKPKEVYDALQSLVRSKYRLGGRKWSKFDVQVVGQTK' A
#
# COMPACT_ATOMS: atom_id res chain seq x y z
N MET A 1 7.11 8.12 4.93
CA MET A 1 6.98 6.75 4.41
C MET A 1 5.60 6.23 4.78
N ILE A 2 5.03 5.27 4.05
CA ILE A 2 3.77 4.60 4.45
C ILE A 2 4.06 3.11 4.62
N GLU A 3 3.54 2.52 5.69
CA GLU A 3 3.60 1.09 5.94
C GLU A 3 2.20 0.48 5.87
N MET A 4 2.12 -0.70 5.27
CA MET A 4 0.95 -1.56 5.29
C MET A 4 1.32 -2.89 5.94
N LYS A 5 0.53 -3.31 6.94
CA LYS A 5 0.73 -4.59 7.63
C LYS A 5 -0.56 -5.38 7.64
N GLY A 6 -0.48 -6.66 7.28
CA GLY A 6 -1.62 -7.55 7.29
C GLY A 6 -1.25 -8.99 6.97
N PRO A 7 -2.21 -9.78 6.46
CA PRO A 7 -1.98 -11.16 6.07
C PRO A 7 -0.91 -11.34 4.97
N PRO A 8 -0.31 -12.53 4.82
CA PRO A 8 0.72 -12.79 3.81
C PRO A 8 0.27 -12.45 2.39
N LEU A 9 1.12 -11.80 1.61
CA LEU A 9 0.86 -11.40 0.24
C LEU A 9 1.74 -12.18 -0.73
N SER A 10 1.16 -12.61 -1.85
CA SER A 10 1.96 -13.11 -2.97
C SER A 10 2.63 -11.95 -3.70
N VAL A 11 3.77 -12.22 -4.35
CA VAL A 11 4.47 -11.23 -5.21
C VAL A 11 3.50 -10.63 -6.25
N THR A 12 2.69 -11.45 -6.92
CA THR A 12 1.67 -10.98 -7.88
C THR A 12 0.66 -10.01 -7.26
N THR A 13 0.28 -10.21 -5.99
CA THR A 13 -0.63 -9.29 -5.30
C THR A 13 0.07 -7.95 -5.02
N VAL A 14 1.36 -7.99 -4.64
CA VAL A 14 2.17 -6.78 -4.40
C VAL A 14 2.41 -6.02 -5.69
N GLU A 15 2.67 -6.68 -6.81
CA GLU A 15 2.81 -6.01 -8.12
C GLU A 15 1.54 -5.24 -8.51
N ARG A 16 0.36 -5.81 -8.22
CA ARG A 16 -0.92 -5.14 -8.46
C ARG A 16 -1.12 -3.95 -7.52
N LEU A 17 -0.69 -4.06 -6.26
CA LEU A 17 -0.64 -2.93 -5.34
C LEU A 17 0.31 -1.84 -5.86
N ALA A 18 1.50 -2.20 -6.34
CA ALA A 18 2.46 -1.27 -6.91
C ALA A 18 1.87 -0.52 -8.10
N ARG A 19 1.18 -1.20 -9.02
CA ARG A 19 0.46 -0.53 -10.13
C ARG A 19 -0.65 0.39 -9.67
N TYR A 20 -1.40 -0.03 -8.64
CA TYR A 20 -2.45 0.80 -8.04
C TYR A 20 -1.86 2.09 -7.44
N VAL A 21 -0.79 1.98 -6.64
CA VAL A 21 -0.09 3.12 -6.06
C VAL A 21 0.54 3.99 -7.15
N TRP A 22 1.16 3.40 -8.17
CA TRP A 22 1.76 4.11 -9.30
C TRP A 22 0.76 4.98 -10.07
N SER A 23 -0.52 4.55 -10.13
CA SER A 23 -1.59 5.36 -10.76
C SER A 23 -1.89 6.66 -10.01
N VAL A 24 -1.55 6.72 -8.71
CA VAL A 24 -1.71 7.91 -7.85
C VAL A 24 -0.41 8.72 -7.81
N ASP A 25 0.72 8.03 -7.64
CA ASP A 25 2.06 8.62 -7.55
C ASP A 25 3.08 7.78 -8.32
N LYS A 26 3.54 8.31 -9.45
CA LYS A 26 4.47 7.62 -10.36
C LYS A 26 5.87 7.41 -9.78
N ARG A 27 6.24 8.12 -8.70
CA ARG A 27 7.54 7.98 -8.04
C ARG A 27 7.51 7.05 -6.84
N ALA A 28 6.32 6.68 -6.37
CA ALA A 28 6.20 5.82 -5.21
C ALA A 28 6.82 4.44 -5.48
N LEU A 29 7.74 4.04 -4.60
CA LEU A 29 8.37 2.73 -4.59
C LEU A 29 7.66 1.83 -3.58
N VAL A 30 7.23 0.64 -4.02
CA VAL A 30 6.56 -0.35 -3.17
C VAL A 30 7.47 -1.53 -2.93
N THR A 31 7.77 -1.81 -1.67
CA THR A 31 8.68 -2.88 -1.24
C THR A 31 7.94 -3.88 -0.36
N LEU A 32 7.97 -5.16 -0.72
CA LEU A 32 7.57 -6.26 0.16
C LEU A 32 8.75 -6.57 1.09
N GLN A 33 8.56 -6.44 2.39
CA GLN A 33 9.60 -6.75 3.38
C GLN A 33 9.52 -8.22 3.81
N ASP A 34 8.38 -8.63 4.34
CA ASP A 34 8.10 -9.98 4.86
C ASP A 34 6.65 -10.38 4.53
N ASP A 35 6.21 -11.59 4.94
CA ASP A 35 4.89 -12.20 4.71
C ASP A 35 3.69 -11.34 5.17
N GLY A 36 3.38 -10.29 4.40
CA GLY A 36 2.26 -9.37 4.63
C GLY A 36 2.65 -7.97 5.11
N ARG A 37 3.95 -7.63 5.15
CA ARG A 37 4.43 -6.27 5.42
C ARG A 37 4.93 -5.61 4.13
N VAL A 38 4.30 -4.51 3.74
CA VAL A 38 4.65 -3.72 2.57
C VAL A 38 4.97 -2.29 2.99
N THR A 39 6.05 -1.73 2.47
CA THR A 39 6.37 -0.31 2.62
C THR A 39 6.22 0.41 1.30
N ILE A 40 5.78 1.67 1.38
CA ILE A 40 5.70 2.60 0.26
C ILE A 40 6.59 3.81 0.60
N SER A 41 7.62 4.03 -0.23
CA SER A 41 8.63 5.08 -0.10
C SER A 41 8.69 5.93 -1.37
N GLU A 42 9.57 6.95 -1.38
CA GLU A 42 9.76 7.87 -2.53
C GLU A 42 8.48 8.59 -3.00
N ILE A 43 7.56 8.82 -2.07
CA ILE A 43 6.24 9.36 -2.35
C ILE A 43 6.32 10.90 -2.51
N GLN A 44 5.91 11.42 -3.66
CA GLN A 44 5.68 12.85 -3.91
C GLN A 44 4.35 13.35 -3.36
N LYS A 45 3.33 12.47 -3.34
CA LYS A 45 1.95 12.76 -2.95
C LYS A 45 1.53 11.93 -1.74
N PRO A 46 2.16 12.10 -0.56
CA PRO A 46 1.97 11.22 0.59
C PRO A 46 0.52 11.15 1.06
N LYS A 47 -0.21 12.26 1.01
CA LYS A 47 -1.64 12.31 1.38
C LYS A 47 -2.51 11.53 0.40
N GLU A 48 -2.35 11.75 -0.91
CA GLU A 48 -3.15 11.07 -1.94
C GLU A 48 -2.91 9.55 -1.91
N VAL A 49 -1.65 9.12 -1.74
CA VAL A 49 -1.31 7.71 -1.61
C VAL A 49 -1.92 7.12 -0.34
N TYR A 50 -1.80 7.80 0.80
CA TYR A 50 -2.42 7.35 2.04
C TYR A 50 -3.95 7.20 1.91
N ASP A 51 -4.62 8.21 1.36
CA ASP A 51 -6.08 8.20 1.16
C ASP A 51 -6.51 7.08 0.21
N ALA A 52 -5.74 6.84 -0.86
CA ALA A 52 -5.98 5.73 -1.79
C ALA A 52 -5.84 4.36 -1.10
N LEU A 53 -4.80 4.18 -0.28
CA LEU A 53 -4.59 2.94 0.46
C LEU A 53 -5.67 2.72 1.53
N GLN A 54 -6.05 3.77 2.27
CA GLN A 54 -7.17 3.72 3.21
C GLN A 54 -8.49 3.36 2.52
N SER A 55 -8.75 3.95 1.34
CA SER A 55 -9.91 3.63 0.51
C SER A 55 -9.89 2.16 0.07
N LEU A 56 -8.74 1.64 -0.37
CA LEU A 56 -8.56 0.24 -0.74
C LEU A 56 -8.87 -0.71 0.42
N VAL A 57 -8.39 -0.40 1.63
CA VAL A 57 -8.67 -1.20 2.84
C VAL A 57 -10.15 -1.18 3.21
N ARG A 58 -10.81 -0.03 3.12
CA ARG A 58 -12.24 0.12 3.42
C ARG A 58 -13.15 -0.40 2.31
N SER A 59 -12.59 -0.66 1.14
CA SER A 59 -13.35 -1.06 -0.04
C SER A 59 -13.90 -2.48 0.06
N LYS A 60 -15.04 -2.72 -0.60
CA LYS A 60 -15.56 -4.07 -0.88
C LYS A 60 -14.81 -4.75 -2.02
N TYR A 61 -14.01 -4.01 -2.80
CA TYR A 61 -13.31 -4.51 -3.99
C TYR A 61 -12.10 -5.37 -3.62
N ARG A 62 -11.76 -6.28 -4.55
CA ARG A 62 -10.60 -7.15 -4.44
C ARG A 62 -9.52 -6.68 -5.40
N LEU A 63 -8.37 -6.26 -4.88
CA LEU A 63 -7.18 -6.03 -5.69
C LEU A 63 -6.30 -7.29 -5.63
N GLY A 64 -5.97 -7.85 -6.79
CA GLY A 64 -5.24 -9.12 -6.87
C GLY A 64 -6.01 -10.34 -6.37
N GLY A 65 -7.35 -10.32 -6.48
CA GLY A 65 -8.21 -11.42 -5.99
C GLY A 65 -8.39 -11.45 -4.48
N ARG A 66 -7.81 -10.49 -3.74
CA ARG A 66 -7.83 -10.44 -2.27
C ARG A 66 -8.56 -9.21 -1.74
N LYS A 67 -9.26 -9.37 -0.60
CA LYS A 67 -9.77 -8.23 0.19
C LYS A 67 -8.65 -7.61 1.01
N TRP A 68 -8.64 -6.28 1.06
CA TRP A 68 -7.61 -5.51 1.76
C TRP A 68 -8.05 -5.04 3.15
N SER A 69 -9.28 -5.35 3.56
CA SER A 69 -9.88 -4.95 4.85
C SER A 69 -9.20 -5.50 6.11
N LYS A 70 -8.20 -6.39 5.96
CA LYS A 70 -7.40 -6.93 7.07
C LYS A 70 -6.01 -6.26 7.18
N PHE A 71 -5.72 -5.30 6.30
CA PHE A 71 -4.48 -4.55 6.34
C PHE A 71 -4.69 -3.25 7.11
N ASP A 72 -3.72 -2.92 7.94
CA ASP A 72 -3.61 -1.61 8.57
C ASP A 72 -2.63 -0.73 7.78
N VAL A 73 -2.92 0.56 7.68
CA VAL A 73 -2.12 1.53 6.91
C VAL A 73 -1.70 2.67 7.81
N GLN A 74 -0.39 2.83 7.98
CA GLN A 74 0.19 3.82 8.88
C GLN A 74 1.21 4.68 8.14
N VAL A 75 1.23 5.98 8.44
CA VAL A 75 2.33 6.87 8.00
C VAL A 75 3.47 6.70 8.99
N VAL A 76 4.63 6.24 8.51
CA VAL A 76 5.83 6.03 9.31
C VAL A 76 6.87 7.07 8.90
N GLY A 77 7.46 7.76 9.89
CA GLY A 77 8.52 8.74 9.64
C GLY A 77 8.04 10.10 9.10
N GLN A 78 7.07 10.72 9.77
CA GLN A 78 7.03 12.20 9.82
C GLN A 78 7.72 12.64 11.11
N THR A 79 9.05 12.63 11.14
CA THR A 79 9.77 13.51 12.06
C THR A 79 9.54 14.93 11.56
N LYS A 80 9.05 15.79 12.47
CA LYS A 80 8.79 17.22 12.25
C LYS A 80 9.96 17.94 11.58
#